data_AF-A0A0G0RAU8-F1
#
_entry.id   AF-A0A0G0RAU8-F1
#
_cell.length_a   1.000
_cell.length_b   1.000
_cell.length_c   1.000
_cell.angle_alpha   90.00
_cell.angle_beta   90.00
_cell.angle_gamma   90.00
#
_symmetry.space_group_name_H-M   'P 1'
#
loop_
_entity.id
_entity.type
_entity.pdbx_description
1 polymer ?
#
loop_
_entity_poly.entity_id
_entity_poly.type
_entity_poly.pdbx_seq_one_letter_code
_entity_poly.pdbx_strand_id
1 'polypeptide(L)'
;MELPENWNQLSKHERKEFKQNYYRQQQLLQGRKYQIKKYCMIVFITLLVVGGGYWLVKEASKPQPGEFLASLGNKHIENLTDAHEQYNSLPPTSGSHVGGKAQWGVSASPIPDELQLHNLEDGGVMLQYNCMPGVDPQSPATPSAQVQDECKKLVENLRDIVKKYPNKVLMAPYPKLDSRIALTAWTRLDKFSDFDEERIQKFIKAFKGIDHH
;
A
#
# COMPACT_ATOMS: atom_id res chain seq x y z
N MET A 1 -32.88 52.85 8.34
CA MET A 1 -34.25 53.08 7.81
C MET A 1 -34.22 54.47 7.23
N GLU A 2 -34.08 54.58 5.91
CA GLU A 2 -34.28 55.86 5.23
C GLU A 2 -35.78 56.16 5.22
N LEU A 3 -36.14 57.40 5.55
CA LEU A 3 -37.52 57.84 5.62
C LEU A 3 -37.92 58.40 4.24
N PRO A 4 -39.17 58.18 3.79
CA PRO A 4 -39.64 58.74 2.53
C PRO A 4 -39.73 60.27 2.64
N GLU A 5 -39.49 60.98 1.53
CA GLU A 5 -39.43 62.45 1.52
C GLU A 5 -40.72 63.12 2.03
N ASN A 6 -41.87 62.47 1.87
CA ASN A 6 -43.17 62.94 2.35
C ASN A 6 -43.49 62.57 3.82
N TRP A 7 -42.51 62.11 4.61
CA TRP A 7 -42.73 61.61 5.98
C TRP A 7 -43.55 62.57 6.87
N ASN A 8 -43.27 63.87 6.77
CA ASN A 8 -43.93 64.90 7.59
C ASN A 8 -45.40 65.13 7.20
N GLN A 9 -45.82 64.71 6.00
CA GLN A 9 -47.19 64.83 5.50
C GLN A 9 -48.08 63.61 5.82
N LEU A 10 -47.48 62.48 6.23
CA LEU A 10 -48.20 61.26 6.59
C LEU A 10 -48.91 61.37 7.94
N SER A 11 -50.08 60.74 8.05
CA SER A 11 -50.83 60.55 9.29
C SER A 11 -50.10 59.64 10.28
N LYS A 12 -50.48 59.69 11.57
CA LYS A 12 -49.92 58.82 12.62
C LYS A 12 -50.09 57.33 12.29
N HIS A 13 -51.20 56.98 11.63
CA HIS A 13 -51.49 55.61 11.21
C HIS A 13 -50.52 55.15 10.11
N GLU A 14 -50.37 55.94 9.04
CA GLU A 14 -49.49 55.62 7.91
C GLU A 14 -48.01 55.51 8.33
N ARG A 15 -47.55 56.39 9.24
CA ARG A 15 -46.19 56.29 9.81
C ARG A 15 -45.97 55.00 10.61
N LYS A 16 -46.99 54.54 11.33
CA LYS A 16 -46.94 53.25 12.08
C LYS A 16 -46.89 52.09 11.10
N GLU A 17 -47.72 52.12 10.06
CA GLU A 17 -47.78 51.10 9.02
C GLU A 17 -46.46 51.01 8.22
N PHE A 18 -45.88 52.15 7.83
CA PHE A 18 -44.57 52.19 7.16
C PHE A 18 -43.48 51.52 8.02
N LYS A 19 -43.40 51.86 9.31
CA LYS A 19 -42.44 51.23 10.23
C LYS A 19 -42.70 49.73 10.35
N GLN A 20 -43.96 49.31 10.48
CA GLN A 20 -44.33 47.88 10.55
C GLN A 20 -43.93 47.13 9.27
N ASN A 21 -44.22 47.70 8.09
CA ASN A 21 -43.86 47.11 6.80
C ASN A 21 -42.34 47.05 6.60
N TYR A 22 -41.59 48.09 6.98
CA TYR A 22 -40.13 48.09 6.95
C TYR A 22 -39.56 46.98 7.83
N TYR A 23 -39.99 46.87 9.10
CA TYR A 23 -39.51 45.81 9.99
C TYR A 23 -39.90 44.42 9.48
N ARG A 24 -41.09 44.26 8.92
CA ARG A 24 -41.54 43.02 8.28
C ARG A 24 -40.65 42.64 7.10
N GLN A 25 -40.31 43.60 6.23
CA GLN A 25 -39.43 43.38 5.08
C GLN A 25 -38.01 43.03 5.52
N GLN A 26 -37.48 43.69 6.56
CA GLN A 26 -36.17 43.35 7.14
C GLN A 26 -36.17 41.95 7.75
N GLN A 27 -37.22 41.55 8.47
CA GLN A 27 -37.37 40.19 8.99
C GLN A 27 -37.39 39.14 7.88
N LEU A 28 -38.12 39.39 6.79
CA LEU A 28 -38.15 38.49 5.62
C LEU A 28 -36.78 38.38 4.95
N LEU A 29 -36.06 39.49 4.77
CA LEU A 29 -34.72 39.50 4.18
C LEU A 29 -33.70 38.79 5.07
N GLN A 30 -33.74 39.01 6.39
CA GLN A 30 -32.90 38.29 7.35
C GLN A 30 -33.20 36.79 7.35
N GLY A 31 -34.49 36.40 7.34
CA GLY A 31 -34.92 35.02 7.22
C GLY A 31 -34.43 34.36 5.92
N ARG A 32 -34.57 35.05 4.78
CA ARG A 32 -34.05 34.57 3.48
C ARG A 32 -32.54 34.42 3.49
N LYS A 33 -31.79 35.39 4.04
CA LYS A 33 -30.33 35.30 4.20
C LYS A 33 -29.93 34.12 5.10
N TYR A 34 -30.66 33.90 6.19
CA TYR A 34 -30.43 32.77 7.08
C TYR A 34 -30.68 31.43 6.37
N GLN A 35 -31.78 31.30 5.62
CA GLN A 35 -32.05 30.09 4.83
C GLN A 35 -30.98 29.84 3.78
N ILE A 36 -30.56 30.87 3.04
CA ILE A 36 -29.47 30.76 2.06
C ILE A 36 -28.18 30.27 2.76
N LYS A 37 -27.78 30.90 3.87
CA LYS A 37 -26.59 30.47 4.62
C LYS A 37 -26.71 29.02 5.10
N LYS A 38 -27.88 28.61 5.61
CA LYS A 38 -28.15 27.24 6.05
C LYS A 38 -28.00 26.24 4.89
N TYR A 39 -28.59 26.51 3.73
CA TYR A 39 -28.47 25.63 2.57
C TYR A 39 -27.05 25.60 2.00
N CYS A 40 -26.35 26.74 1.94
CA CYS A 40 -24.94 26.78 1.54
C CYS A 40 -24.07 25.94 2.49
N MET A 41 -24.30 26.02 3.80
CA MET A 41 -23.60 25.20 4.78
C MET A 41 -23.90 23.70 4.61
N ILE A 42 -25.17 23.34 4.37
CA ILE A 42 -25.55 21.95 4.08
C ILE A 42 -24.83 21.45 2.83
N VAL A 43 -24.89 22.19 1.71
CA VAL A 43 -24.22 21.82 0.46
C VAL A 43 -22.72 21.66 0.64
N PHE A 44 -22.08 22.58 1.38
CA PHE A 44 -20.65 22.50 1.68
C PHE A 44 -20.29 21.24 2.47
N ILE A 45 -21.05 20.92 3.53
CA ILE A 45 -20.84 19.70 4.32
C ILE A 45 -21.07 18.45 3.45
N THR A 46 -22.12 18.44 2.62
CA THR A 46 -22.38 17.33 1.70
C THR A 46 -21.21 17.12 0.72
N LEU A 47 -20.66 18.20 0.15
CA LEU A 47 -19.50 18.10 -0.74
C LEU A 47 -18.25 17.58 -0.02
N LEU A 48 -18.02 17.99 1.23
CA LEU A 48 -16.92 17.45 2.03
C LEU A 48 -17.09 15.96 2.33
N VAL A 49 -18.30 15.53 2.69
CA VAL A 49 -18.59 14.12 2.97
C VAL A 49 -18.46 13.27 1.71
N VAL A 50 -19.03 13.72 0.59
CA VAL A 50 -18.94 13.02 -0.70
C VAL A 50 -17.51 12.99 -1.21
N GLY A 51 -16.80 14.12 -1.16
CA GLY A 51 -15.41 14.21 -1.59
C GLY A 51 -14.47 13.36 -0.71
N GLY A 52 -14.64 13.42 0.61
CA GLY A 52 -13.91 12.59 1.56
C GLY A 52 -14.20 11.11 1.39
N GLY A 53 -15.47 10.73 1.24
CA GLY A 53 -15.88 9.35 0.97
C GLY A 53 -15.30 8.82 -0.34
N TYR A 54 -15.36 9.60 -1.42
CA TYR A 54 -14.74 9.25 -2.70
C TYR A 54 -13.22 9.05 -2.57
N TRP A 55 -12.53 9.95 -1.86
CA TRP A 55 -11.09 9.84 -1.64
C TRP A 55 -10.71 8.58 -0.85
N LEU A 56 -11.47 8.23 0.21
CA LEU A 56 -11.26 7.02 0.99
C LEU A 56 -11.48 5.74 0.16
N VAL A 57 -12.55 5.68 -0.62
CA VAL A 57 -12.83 4.55 -1.52
C VAL A 57 -11.70 4.41 -2.53
N LYS A 58 -11.29 5.51 -3.16
CA LYS A 58 -10.18 5.52 -4.13
C LYS A 58 -8.88 5.03 -3.53
N GLU A 59 -8.57 5.40 -2.28
CA GLU A 59 -7.36 4.95 -1.59
C GLU A 59 -7.43 3.45 -1.25
N ALA A 60 -8.57 2.99 -0.73
CA ALA A 60 -8.78 1.59 -0.34
C ALA A 60 -8.84 0.62 -1.53
N SER A 61 -9.30 1.08 -2.69
CA SER A 61 -9.37 0.26 -3.91
C SER A 61 -8.05 0.17 -4.69
N LYS A 62 -6.96 0.80 -4.22
CA LYS A 62 -5.66 0.65 -4.89
C LYS A 62 -5.19 -0.81 -4.82
N PRO A 63 -4.81 -1.42 -5.95
CA PRO A 63 -4.28 -2.77 -5.94
C PRO A 63 -2.99 -2.81 -5.12
N GLN A 64 -2.88 -3.81 -4.26
CA GLN A 64 -1.63 -4.12 -3.57
C GLN A 64 -0.59 -4.60 -4.59
N PRO A 65 0.71 -4.32 -4.37
CA PRO A 65 1.76 -4.81 -5.26
C PRO A 65 1.88 -6.34 -5.19
N GLY A 66 2.28 -6.95 -6.31
CA GLY A 66 2.38 -8.39 -6.45
C GLY A 66 1.04 -9.12 -6.61
N GLU A 67 1.14 -10.36 -7.06
CA GLU A 67 0.04 -11.31 -7.14
C GLU A 67 -0.34 -11.81 -5.75
N PHE A 68 -1.64 -12.00 -5.53
CA PHE A 68 -2.15 -12.71 -4.35
C PHE A 68 -2.18 -14.21 -4.62
N LEU A 69 -1.62 -14.99 -3.69
CA LEU A 69 -1.63 -16.44 -3.73
C LEU A 69 -2.41 -16.97 -2.52
N ALA A 70 -3.26 -17.96 -2.73
CA ALA A 70 -4.03 -18.57 -1.64
C ALA A 70 -3.08 -19.13 -0.56
N SER A 71 -3.38 -18.81 0.70
CA SER A 71 -2.60 -19.31 1.83
C SER A 71 -2.71 -20.83 1.93
N LEU A 72 -1.57 -21.49 2.14
CA LEU A 72 -1.48 -22.91 2.46
C LEU A 72 -1.46 -23.16 3.99
N GLY A 73 -1.74 -22.13 4.81
CA GLY A 73 -1.62 -22.17 6.26
C GLY A 73 -0.19 -22.00 6.77
N ASN A 74 0.01 -22.20 8.07
CA ASN A 74 1.26 -21.96 8.79
C ASN A 74 1.70 -23.13 9.68
N LYS A 75 1.45 -24.36 9.20
CA LYS A 75 1.78 -25.57 9.96
C LYS A 75 3.28 -25.63 10.23
N HIS A 76 3.65 -25.72 11.51
CA HIS A 76 5.05 -25.87 11.88
C HIS A 76 5.51 -27.32 11.73
N ILE A 77 6.68 -27.54 11.13
CA ILE A 77 7.41 -28.82 11.09
C ILE A 77 8.66 -28.76 11.97
N GLU A 78 9.15 -29.91 12.43
CA GLU A 78 10.25 -29.96 13.39
C GLU A 78 11.60 -29.72 12.70
N ASN A 79 11.82 -30.33 11.53
CA ASN A 79 13.07 -30.27 10.78
C ASN A 79 12.86 -29.75 9.35
N LEU A 80 13.89 -29.14 8.77
CA LEU A 80 13.89 -28.62 7.39
C LEU A 80 13.64 -29.70 6.32
N THR A 81 13.87 -30.98 6.66
CA THR A 81 13.75 -32.10 5.72
C THR A 81 12.47 -32.91 5.94
N ASP A 82 11.62 -32.53 6.89
CA ASP A 82 10.38 -33.25 7.16
C ASP A 82 9.43 -33.13 5.95
N ALA A 83 8.74 -34.21 5.61
CA ALA A 83 7.81 -34.20 4.50
C ALA A 83 6.60 -33.30 4.80
N HIS A 84 6.24 -32.47 3.83
CA HIS A 84 5.06 -31.62 3.87
C HIS A 84 4.41 -31.47 2.49
N GLU A 85 3.26 -30.84 2.45
CA GLU A 85 2.52 -30.54 1.23
C GLU A 85 3.35 -29.64 0.30
N GLN A 86 3.23 -29.84 -1.01
CA GLN A 86 3.92 -29.02 -1.99
C GLN A 86 3.42 -27.57 -1.94
N TYR A 87 4.35 -26.62 -1.99
CA TYR A 87 4.01 -25.20 -2.10
C TYR A 87 3.36 -24.87 -3.46
N ASN A 88 2.48 -23.86 -3.48
CA ASN A 88 1.73 -23.45 -4.66
C ASN A 88 2.41 -22.33 -5.47
N SER A 89 3.62 -21.95 -5.09
CA SER A 89 4.38 -20.85 -5.67
C SER A 89 5.87 -21.10 -5.56
N LEU A 90 6.64 -20.41 -6.42
CA LEU A 90 8.10 -20.49 -6.46
C LEU A 90 8.65 -19.08 -6.66
N PRO A 91 9.27 -18.44 -5.65
CA PRO A 91 9.49 -18.92 -4.29
C PRO A 91 8.17 -19.02 -3.49
N PRO A 92 8.12 -19.83 -2.43
CA PRO A 92 6.88 -20.03 -1.67
C PRO A 92 6.54 -18.82 -0.81
N THR A 93 5.24 -18.54 -0.67
CA THR A 93 4.72 -17.40 0.10
C THR A 93 3.92 -17.79 1.34
N SER A 94 3.63 -19.08 1.53
CA SER A 94 2.93 -19.64 2.70
C SER A 94 3.06 -21.16 2.70
N GLY A 95 2.69 -21.80 3.81
CA GLY A 95 2.64 -23.25 3.95
C GLY A 95 3.46 -23.75 5.12
N SER A 96 3.69 -25.07 5.14
CA SER A 96 4.43 -25.74 6.20
C SER A 96 5.87 -25.24 6.28
N HIS A 97 6.38 -24.94 7.47
CA HIS A 97 7.71 -24.36 7.67
C HIS A 97 8.27 -24.63 9.09
N VAL A 98 9.56 -24.43 9.32
CA VAL A 98 10.16 -24.71 10.64
C VAL A 98 9.95 -23.57 11.63
N GLY A 99 9.99 -23.84 12.93
CA GLY A 99 9.95 -22.81 13.98
C GLY A 99 11.17 -21.87 14.03
N GLY A 100 12.24 -22.20 13.30
CA GLY A 100 13.42 -21.36 13.18
C GLY A 100 13.25 -20.26 12.15
N LYS A 101 14.04 -19.18 12.28
CA LYS A 101 14.12 -18.07 11.32
C LYS A 101 15.51 -17.93 10.73
N ALA A 102 15.56 -17.53 9.46
CA ALA A 102 16.80 -17.04 8.87
C ALA A 102 17.22 -15.70 9.49
N GLN A 103 18.52 -15.42 9.44
CA GLN A 103 19.06 -14.12 9.83
C GLN A 103 18.56 -13.04 8.88
N TRP A 104 18.15 -11.89 9.43
CA TRP A 104 17.74 -10.73 8.64
C TRP A 104 18.93 -10.15 7.85
N GLY A 105 18.64 -9.47 6.75
CA GLY A 105 19.66 -8.85 5.91
C GLY A 105 20.09 -9.72 4.73
N VAL A 106 21.38 -9.68 4.39
CA VAL A 106 21.89 -10.27 3.15
C VAL A 106 22.53 -11.63 3.40
N SER A 107 22.03 -12.65 2.70
CA SER A 107 22.67 -13.95 2.60
C SER A 107 23.40 -14.10 1.27
N ALA A 108 24.64 -14.61 1.32
CA ALA A 108 25.41 -14.97 0.14
C ALA A 108 25.00 -16.33 -0.45
N SER A 109 24.25 -17.14 0.31
CA SER A 109 23.81 -18.47 -0.08
C SER A 109 22.29 -18.56 -0.10
N PRO A 110 21.71 -19.46 -0.90
CA PRO A 110 20.27 -19.70 -0.88
C PRO A 110 19.80 -20.06 0.52
N ILE A 111 18.64 -19.55 0.92
CA ILE A 111 17.98 -19.88 2.18
C ILE A 111 16.95 -20.98 1.88
N PRO A 112 16.88 -22.06 2.69
CA PRO A 112 15.84 -23.08 2.54
C PRO A 112 14.43 -22.48 2.60
N ASP A 113 13.52 -23.04 1.81
CA ASP A 113 12.15 -22.56 1.67
C ASP A 113 11.40 -22.59 3.01
N GLU A 114 11.55 -23.68 3.76
CA GLU A 114 10.97 -23.93 5.07
C GLU A 114 11.52 -22.98 6.14
N LEU A 115 12.74 -22.44 5.95
CA LEU A 115 13.34 -21.50 6.90
C LEU A 115 12.91 -20.05 6.63
N GLN A 116 12.89 -19.65 5.35
CA GLN A 116 12.50 -18.28 4.99
C GLN A 116 10.99 -18.05 5.16
N LEU A 117 10.15 -19.09 5.07
CA LEU A 117 8.71 -18.96 5.26
C LEU A 117 8.33 -18.47 6.66
N HIS A 118 9.03 -18.91 7.71
CA HIS A 118 8.82 -18.37 9.04
C HIS A 118 9.10 -16.87 9.06
N ASN A 119 10.18 -16.40 8.42
CA ASN A 119 10.43 -14.97 8.31
C ASN A 119 9.26 -14.23 7.64
N LEU A 120 8.62 -14.81 6.62
CA LEU A 120 7.46 -14.21 5.94
C LEU A 120 6.21 -14.21 6.85
N GLU A 121 5.96 -15.29 7.60
CA GLU A 121 4.89 -15.36 8.61
C GLU A 121 5.04 -14.24 9.64
N ASP A 122 6.27 -14.03 10.10
CA ASP A 122 6.70 -12.94 10.99
C ASP A 122 6.61 -11.53 10.34
N GLY A 123 6.02 -11.38 9.15
CA GLY A 123 5.93 -10.10 8.44
C GLY A 123 7.24 -9.66 7.79
N GLY A 124 8.09 -10.62 7.42
CA GLY A 124 9.27 -10.40 6.62
C GLY A 124 8.94 -10.19 5.14
N VAL A 125 9.86 -9.52 4.45
CA VAL A 125 9.88 -9.39 3.00
C VAL A 125 11.20 -9.94 2.47
N MET A 126 11.12 -10.82 1.48
CA MET A 126 12.28 -11.47 0.88
C MET A 126 12.51 -10.96 -0.55
N LEU A 127 13.76 -10.57 -0.82
CA LEU A 127 14.27 -10.13 -2.11
C LEU A 127 15.15 -11.25 -2.66
N GLN A 128 14.58 -12.07 -3.53
CA GLN A 128 15.29 -13.16 -4.18
C GLN A 128 15.72 -12.78 -5.59
N TYR A 129 16.88 -13.29 -6.00
CA TYR A 129 17.39 -13.03 -7.34
C TYR A 129 17.98 -14.28 -7.98
N ASN A 130 17.90 -14.34 -9.30
CA ASN A 130 18.62 -15.30 -10.11
C ASN A 130 19.32 -14.55 -11.25
N CYS A 131 20.64 -14.70 -11.33
CA CYS A 131 21.43 -14.03 -12.35
C CYS A 131 21.32 -14.68 -13.73
N MET A 132 20.87 -15.93 -13.80
CA MET A 132 20.69 -16.69 -15.04
C MET A 132 19.37 -17.48 -15.00
N PRO A 133 18.21 -16.80 -15.06
CA PRO A 133 16.92 -17.50 -15.11
C PRO A 133 16.83 -18.41 -16.33
N GLY A 134 16.30 -19.62 -16.15
CA GLY A 134 16.16 -20.61 -17.21
C GLY A 134 17.44 -21.36 -17.60
N VAL A 135 18.58 -21.02 -17.01
CA VAL A 135 19.81 -21.81 -17.15
C VAL A 135 19.90 -22.80 -16.00
N ASP A 136 20.13 -24.07 -16.33
CA ASP A 136 20.41 -25.10 -15.33
C ASP A 136 21.66 -24.70 -14.51
N PRO A 137 21.55 -24.53 -13.17
CA PRO A 137 22.69 -24.21 -12.31
C PRO A 137 23.83 -25.23 -12.39
N GLN A 138 23.54 -26.46 -12.82
CA GLN A 138 24.51 -27.54 -13.03
C GLN A 138 25.12 -27.51 -14.45
N SER A 139 24.70 -26.60 -15.33
CA SER A 139 25.25 -26.47 -16.67
C SER A 139 26.72 -26.02 -16.65
N PRO A 140 27.61 -26.62 -17.47
CA PRO A 140 29.00 -26.20 -17.57
C PRO A 140 29.19 -24.86 -18.31
N ALA A 141 28.11 -24.26 -18.83
CA ALA A 141 28.16 -23.01 -19.56
C ALA A 141 28.61 -21.86 -18.63
N THR A 142 29.77 -21.28 -18.93
CA THR A 142 30.25 -20.09 -18.22
C THR A 142 29.46 -18.87 -18.69
N PRO A 143 28.85 -18.07 -17.78
CA PRO A 143 28.18 -16.84 -18.17
C PRO A 143 29.16 -15.88 -18.83
N SER A 144 28.71 -15.13 -19.83
CA SER A 144 29.54 -14.07 -20.42
C SER A 144 29.93 -13.02 -19.38
N ALA A 145 31.06 -12.33 -19.60
CA ALA A 145 31.52 -11.27 -18.68
C ALA A 145 30.44 -10.20 -18.44
N GLN A 146 29.69 -9.84 -19.48
CA GLN A 146 28.56 -8.91 -19.37
C GLN A 146 27.47 -9.41 -18.40
N VAL A 147 27.08 -10.69 -18.47
CA VAL A 147 26.06 -11.26 -17.57
C VAL A 147 26.55 -11.24 -16.11
N GLN A 148 27.84 -11.48 -15.90
CA GLN A 148 28.46 -11.41 -14.57
C GLN A 148 28.45 -9.97 -14.02
N ASP A 149 28.80 -8.98 -14.85
CA ASP A 149 28.79 -7.57 -14.46
C ASP A 149 27.37 -7.06 -14.15
N GLU A 150 26.38 -7.43 -14.96
CA GLU A 150 24.97 -7.11 -14.71
C GLU A 150 24.45 -7.75 -13.41
N CYS A 151 24.81 -9.02 -13.18
CA CYS A 151 24.47 -9.74 -11.95
C CYS A 151 25.07 -9.04 -10.73
N LYS A 152 26.35 -8.68 -10.79
CA LYS A 152 27.03 -7.96 -9.70
C LYS A 152 26.33 -6.64 -9.39
N LYS A 153 25.99 -5.86 -10.43
CA LYS A 153 25.27 -4.59 -10.27
C LYS A 153 23.88 -4.78 -9.65
N LEU A 154 23.14 -5.80 -10.09
CA LEU A 154 21.84 -6.15 -9.49
C LEU A 154 21.99 -6.48 -8.01
N VAL A 155 22.94 -7.34 -7.65
CA VAL A 155 23.19 -7.75 -6.26
C VAL A 155 23.59 -6.56 -5.38
N GLU A 156 24.44 -5.67 -5.88
CA GLU A 156 24.82 -4.45 -5.16
C GLU A 156 23.62 -3.53 -4.93
N ASN A 157 22.79 -3.30 -5.94
CA ASN A 157 21.58 -2.49 -5.81
C ASN A 157 20.58 -3.07 -4.80
N LEU A 158 20.29 -4.38 -4.88
CA LEU A 158 19.40 -5.05 -3.93
C LEU A 158 19.95 -5.01 -2.50
N ARG A 159 21.26 -5.22 -2.34
CA ARG A 159 21.94 -5.12 -1.05
C ARG A 159 21.80 -3.72 -0.44
N ASP A 160 21.91 -2.68 -1.24
CA ASP A 160 21.78 -1.31 -0.76
C ASP A 160 20.34 -0.95 -0.36
N ILE A 161 19.33 -1.57 -0.97
CA ILE A 161 17.95 -1.51 -0.47
C ILE A 161 17.84 -2.20 0.89
N VAL A 162 18.31 -3.45 1.01
CA VAL A 162 18.17 -4.27 2.22
C VAL A 162 18.86 -3.61 3.42
N LYS A 163 20.03 -2.99 3.23
CA LYS A 163 20.75 -2.25 4.29
C LYS A 163 19.94 -1.12 4.93
N LYS A 164 18.94 -0.56 4.22
CA LYS A 164 18.04 0.48 4.75
C LYS A 164 17.07 -0.10 5.80
N TYR A 165 16.96 -1.43 5.90
CA TYR A 165 16.04 -2.15 6.77
C TYR A 165 16.81 -3.10 7.71
N PRO A 166 17.07 -2.70 8.97
CA PRO A 166 17.85 -3.53 9.90
C PRO A 166 17.14 -4.83 10.32
N ASN A 167 15.84 -4.96 10.05
CA ASN A 167 15.03 -6.15 10.33
C ASN A 167 13.88 -6.29 9.33
N LYS A 168 13.27 -7.49 9.29
CA LYS A 168 12.07 -7.83 8.51
C LYS A 168 12.25 -7.70 6.99
N VAL A 169 13.47 -7.52 6.49
CA VAL A 169 13.80 -7.59 5.07
C VAL A 169 15.04 -8.46 4.92
N LEU A 170 15.00 -9.39 3.98
CA LEU A 170 16.12 -10.28 3.69
C LEU A 170 16.32 -10.43 2.20
N MET A 171 17.54 -10.81 1.81
CA MET A 171 17.94 -11.05 0.44
C MET A 171 18.78 -12.31 0.34
N ALA A 172 18.49 -13.15 -0.65
CA ALA A 172 19.32 -14.31 -0.96
C ALA A 172 19.24 -14.67 -2.45
N PRO A 173 20.26 -15.33 -3.02
CA PRO A 173 20.12 -15.95 -4.33
C PRO A 173 19.06 -17.06 -4.30
N TYR A 174 18.31 -17.22 -5.38
CA TYR A 174 17.33 -18.29 -5.54
C TYR A 174 17.49 -18.98 -6.92
N PRO A 175 18.33 -20.02 -7.02
CA PRO A 175 18.72 -20.61 -8.31
C PRO A 175 17.56 -21.19 -9.13
N LYS A 176 16.47 -21.62 -8.47
CA LYS A 176 15.28 -22.17 -9.14
C LYS A 176 14.35 -21.08 -9.71
N LEU A 177 14.65 -19.79 -9.49
CA LEU A 177 13.80 -18.70 -9.94
C LEU A 177 13.81 -18.59 -11.46
N ASP A 178 12.63 -18.47 -12.05
CA ASP A 178 12.37 -18.32 -13.49
C ASP A 178 12.47 -16.87 -14.00
N SER A 179 12.70 -15.92 -13.10
CA SER A 179 12.87 -14.48 -13.35
C SER A 179 14.16 -13.98 -12.68
N ARG A 180 14.60 -12.75 -12.99
CA ARG A 180 15.81 -12.22 -12.34
C ARG A 180 15.56 -11.80 -10.89
N ILE A 181 14.36 -11.35 -10.55
CA ILE A 181 14.01 -10.81 -9.24
C ILE A 181 12.63 -11.35 -8.84
N ALA A 182 12.51 -11.78 -7.59
CA ALA A 182 11.24 -12.08 -6.95
C ALA A 182 11.18 -11.40 -5.58
N LEU A 183 10.05 -10.79 -5.29
CA LEU A 183 9.70 -10.27 -3.98
C LEU A 183 8.64 -11.17 -3.37
N THR A 184 8.89 -11.69 -2.18
CA THR A 184 7.90 -12.47 -1.44
C THR A 184 7.59 -11.85 -0.08
N ALA A 185 6.31 -11.82 0.24
CA ALA A 185 5.77 -11.65 1.57
C ALA A 185 4.69 -12.72 1.77
N TRP A 186 4.15 -12.85 2.97
CA TRP A 186 3.11 -13.84 3.21
C TRP A 186 1.95 -13.67 2.21
N THR A 187 1.61 -14.73 1.47
CA THR A 187 0.58 -14.75 0.39
C THR A 187 0.79 -13.80 -0.79
N ARG A 188 1.99 -13.22 -0.95
CA ARG A 188 2.27 -12.18 -1.95
C ARG A 188 3.56 -12.47 -2.70
N LEU A 189 3.47 -12.47 -4.03
CA LEU A 189 4.61 -12.73 -4.91
C LEU A 189 4.66 -11.69 -6.02
N ASP A 190 5.81 -11.06 -6.22
CA ASP A 190 6.05 -10.15 -7.33
C ASP A 190 7.32 -10.54 -8.09
N LYS A 191 7.17 -11.05 -9.32
CA LYS A 191 8.29 -11.48 -10.18
C LYS A 191 8.52 -10.48 -11.30
N PHE A 192 9.78 -10.16 -11.58
CA PHE A 192 10.17 -9.28 -12.68
C PHE A 192 11.65 -9.42 -13.01
N SER A 193 12.07 -8.89 -14.17
CA SER A 193 13.43 -9.06 -14.67
C SER A 193 14.30 -7.81 -14.50
N ASP A 194 13.73 -6.63 -14.73
CA ASP A 194 14.49 -5.37 -14.70
C ASP A 194 14.49 -4.78 -13.29
N PHE A 195 15.66 -4.32 -12.84
CA PHE A 195 15.76 -3.67 -11.53
C PHE A 195 14.93 -2.38 -11.50
N ASP A 196 13.99 -2.34 -10.56
CA ASP A 196 13.09 -1.20 -10.30
C ASP A 196 13.04 -0.93 -8.79
N GLU A 197 13.80 0.09 -8.35
CA GLU A 197 13.86 0.44 -6.93
C GLU A 197 12.50 0.90 -6.38
N GLU A 198 11.70 1.64 -7.16
CA GLU A 198 10.41 2.15 -6.71
C GLU A 198 9.44 1.00 -6.45
N ARG A 199 9.36 0.03 -7.38
CA ARG A 199 8.54 -1.17 -7.24
C ARG A 199 8.93 -1.99 -6.01
N ILE A 200 10.22 -2.20 -5.79
CA ILE A 200 10.74 -2.92 -4.62
C ILE A 200 10.36 -2.20 -3.33
N GLN A 201 10.60 -0.88 -3.25
CA GLN A 201 10.26 -0.11 -2.05
C GLN A 201 8.74 -0.10 -1.78
N LYS A 202 7.92 -0.03 -2.83
CA LYS A 202 6.46 -0.11 -2.72
C LYS A 202 6.01 -1.45 -2.16
N PHE A 203 6.60 -2.56 -2.61
CA PHE A 203 6.33 -3.89 -2.07
C PHE A 203 6.75 -4.03 -0.61
N ILE A 204 7.98 -3.61 -0.26
CA ILE A 204 8.48 -3.64 1.12
C ILE A 204 7.55 -2.82 2.03
N LYS A 205 7.18 -1.60 1.61
CA LYS A 205 6.29 -0.72 2.38
C LYS A 205 4.90 -1.33 2.58
N ALA A 206 4.40 -2.08 1.60
CA ALA A 206 3.08 -2.67 1.66
C ALA A 206 2.99 -3.83 2.66
N PHE A 207 4.06 -4.62 2.84
CA PHE A 207 3.97 -5.89 3.56
C PHE A 207 4.89 -6.05 4.78
N LYS A 208 5.97 -5.28 4.87
CA LYS A 208 6.91 -5.38 6.00
C LYS A 208 6.18 -5.12 7.32
N GLY A 209 6.28 -6.06 8.24
CA GLY A 209 5.75 -5.98 9.60
C GLY A 209 4.28 -6.40 9.74
N ILE A 210 3.65 -6.92 8.68
CA ILE A 210 2.33 -7.56 8.79
C ILE A 210 2.56 -9.00 9.26
N ASP A 211 2.33 -9.26 10.54
CA ASP A 211 2.49 -10.58 11.16
C ASP A 211 1.27 -11.49 10.90
N HIS A 212 1.51 -12.80 10.79
CA HIS A 212 0.51 -13.81 10.41
C HIS A 212 0.43 -15.00 11.39
N HIS A 213 0.94 -14.86 12.62
CA HIS A 213 0.64 -15.76 13.73
C HIS A 213 -0.82 -15.69 14.20
#